data_AF-A0A967LVU7-F1
#
_entry.id   AF-A0A967LVU7-F1
#
_cell.length_a   1.000
_cell.length_b   1.000
_cell.length_c   1.000
_cell.angle_alpha   90.00
_cell.angle_beta   90.00
_cell.angle_gamma   90.00
#
_symmetry.space_group_name_H-M   'P 1'
#
loop_
_entity.id
_entity.type
_entity.pdbx_description
1 polymer ?
#
loop_
_entity_poly.entity_id
_entity_poly.type
_entity_poly.pdbx_seq_one_letter_code
_entity_poly.pdbx_strand_id
1 'polypeptide(L)'
;MEKSNRKDVTHLQEKLSRLVKKPVHLTITDNTHSMIHIRPSDSGYKVRLHHMFFEANTGVLNSLARFVKSRNRKAPPVLRSFVNANSHKIKPSPRKSLQTKVRSKGRFFDLNVLFDQVNREYFANQIDCPITWGANRRVRNQNSIKLASYSDRTKTIRVHPALDKSYVPGYVIMGIVYHEMLHHHLGVEHRNGRKIAHTRRFRQLEQRYRHYHKLQAWKEKNLHRLLGR
;
A
#
# COMPACT_ATOMS: atom_id res chain seq x y z
N MET A 1 -32.52 -9.40 -7.38
CA MET A 1 -31.40 -8.50 -7.73
C MET A 1 -30.16 -9.19 -8.33
N GLU A 2 -29.89 -10.48 -8.10
CA GLU A 2 -28.68 -11.14 -8.62
C GLU A 2 -28.66 -11.40 -10.15
N LYS A 3 -29.82 -11.65 -10.78
CA LYS A 3 -29.88 -11.94 -12.22
C LYS A 3 -29.53 -10.74 -13.11
N SER A 4 -29.85 -9.50 -12.68
CA SER A 4 -29.53 -8.28 -13.44
C SER A 4 -28.03 -8.02 -13.47
N ASN A 5 -27.39 -8.07 -12.28
CA ASN A 5 -25.96 -7.83 -12.14
C ASN A 5 -25.13 -8.85 -12.95
N ARG A 6 -25.57 -10.10 -13.06
CA ARG A 6 -24.87 -11.12 -13.86
C ARG A 6 -24.94 -10.83 -15.38
N LYS A 7 -26.07 -10.34 -15.89
CA LYS A 7 -26.21 -9.94 -17.30
C LYS A 7 -25.31 -8.73 -17.62
N ASP A 8 -25.26 -7.75 -16.73
CA ASP A 8 -24.43 -6.54 -16.90
C ASP A 8 -22.93 -6.90 -16.94
N VAL A 9 -22.50 -7.83 -16.07
CA VAL A 9 -21.12 -8.36 -16.08
C VAL A 9 -20.80 -9.04 -17.40
N THR A 10 -21.68 -9.94 -17.87
CA THR A 10 -21.47 -10.66 -19.14
C THR A 10 -21.39 -9.69 -20.32
N HIS A 11 -22.31 -8.73 -20.39
CA HIS A 11 -22.33 -7.75 -21.48
C HIS A 11 -21.05 -6.90 -21.50
N LEU A 12 -20.61 -6.39 -20.35
CA LEU A 12 -19.38 -5.62 -20.23
C LEU A 12 -18.15 -6.47 -20.58
N GLN A 13 -18.12 -7.74 -20.16
CA GLN A 13 -17.05 -8.68 -20.47
C GLN A 13 -16.93 -8.94 -21.98
N GLU A 14 -18.04 -9.19 -22.66
CA GLU A 14 -18.08 -9.41 -24.10
C GLU A 14 -17.62 -8.15 -24.85
N LYS A 15 -18.14 -6.98 -24.46
CA LYS A 15 -17.75 -5.70 -25.05
C LYS A 15 -16.25 -5.43 -24.90
N LEU A 16 -15.70 -5.67 -23.71
CA LEU A 16 -14.25 -5.54 -23.48
C LEU A 16 -13.45 -6.55 -24.28
N SER A 17 -13.89 -7.81 -24.36
CA SER A 17 -13.21 -8.85 -25.15
C SER A 17 -13.14 -8.48 -26.63
N ARG A 18 -14.24 -7.92 -27.19
CA ARG A 18 -14.28 -7.40 -28.57
C ARG A 18 -13.30 -6.24 -28.79
N LEU A 19 -13.29 -5.25 -27.89
CA LEU A 19 -12.40 -4.08 -27.99
C LEU A 19 -10.90 -4.44 -27.80
N VAL A 20 -10.63 -5.41 -26.94
CA VAL A 20 -9.28 -5.93 -26.68
C VAL A 20 -8.83 -6.89 -27.79
N LYS A 21 -9.76 -7.48 -28.54
CA LYS A 21 -9.49 -8.54 -29.53
C LYS A 21 -8.82 -9.78 -28.94
N LYS A 22 -9.03 -10.02 -27.64
CA LYS A 22 -8.62 -11.22 -26.89
C LYS A 22 -9.63 -11.49 -25.78
N PRO A 23 -9.80 -12.76 -25.35
CA PRO A 23 -10.61 -13.10 -24.19
C PRO A 23 -10.28 -12.25 -22.95
N VAL A 24 -11.30 -11.62 -22.39
CA VAL A 24 -11.23 -10.92 -21.10
C VAL A 24 -12.11 -11.67 -20.11
N HIS A 25 -11.53 -12.10 -19.00
CA HIS A 25 -12.27 -12.63 -17.85
C HIS A 25 -12.46 -11.50 -16.85
N LEU A 26 -13.71 -11.07 -16.64
CA LEU A 26 -14.06 -9.91 -15.86
C LEU A 26 -14.48 -10.29 -14.44
N THR A 27 -13.93 -9.60 -13.44
CA THR A 27 -14.40 -9.65 -12.05
C THR A 27 -14.82 -8.24 -11.62
N ILE A 28 -16.08 -8.06 -11.26
CA ILE A 28 -16.56 -6.79 -10.71
C ILE A 28 -16.38 -6.77 -9.19
N THR A 29 -15.96 -5.62 -8.67
CA THR A 29 -15.67 -5.39 -7.25
C THR A 29 -16.21 -4.06 -6.76
N ASP A 30 -16.24 -3.92 -5.45
CA ASP A 30 -16.56 -2.69 -4.72
C ASP A 30 -15.33 -2.29 -3.85
N ASN A 31 -14.17 -2.24 -4.52
CA ASN A 31 -12.89 -1.99 -3.87
C ASN A 31 -12.74 -0.51 -3.50
N THR A 32 -12.17 -0.20 -2.34
CA THR A 32 -11.95 1.19 -1.92
C THR A 32 -10.65 1.82 -2.45
N HIS A 33 -9.68 1.02 -2.91
CA HIS A 33 -8.32 1.51 -3.19
C HIS A 33 -7.77 1.20 -4.60
N SER A 34 -8.36 0.25 -5.33
CA SER A 34 -7.92 -0.09 -6.70
C SER A 34 -9.12 -0.34 -7.59
N MET A 35 -9.29 0.52 -8.58
CA MET A 35 -10.44 0.49 -9.49
C MET A 35 -10.24 -0.42 -10.70
N ILE A 36 -8.98 -0.64 -11.09
CA ILE A 36 -8.61 -1.42 -12.27
C ILE A 36 -7.39 -2.26 -11.91
N HIS A 37 -7.52 -3.57 -12.04
CA HIS A 37 -6.39 -4.50 -11.93
C HIS A 37 -6.39 -5.43 -13.14
N ILE A 38 -5.24 -5.52 -13.82
CA ILE A 38 -5.09 -6.27 -15.07
C ILE A 38 -3.99 -7.30 -14.86
N ARG A 39 -4.25 -8.55 -15.26
CA ARG A 39 -3.27 -9.63 -15.23
C ARG A 39 -3.33 -10.40 -16.55
N PRO A 40 -2.20 -10.56 -17.28
CA PRO A 40 -2.15 -11.45 -18.43
C PRO A 40 -2.52 -12.90 -18.05
N SER A 41 -3.14 -13.62 -18.97
CA SER A 41 -3.31 -15.07 -18.92
C SER A 41 -2.98 -15.68 -20.28
N ASP A 42 -2.81 -17.00 -20.33
CA ASP A 42 -2.35 -17.71 -21.53
C ASP A 42 -3.25 -17.42 -22.75
N SER A 43 -4.56 -17.32 -22.55
CA SER A 43 -5.54 -17.02 -23.59
C SER A 43 -5.99 -15.55 -23.67
N GLY A 44 -5.45 -14.63 -22.88
CA GLY A 44 -5.93 -13.24 -22.86
C GLY A 44 -5.63 -12.47 -21.58
N TYR A 45 -6.67 -11.94 -20.93
CA TYR A 45 -6.52 -11.10 -19.74
C TYR A 45 -7.55 -11.45 -18.66
N LYS A 46 -7.11 -11.45 -17.40
CA LYS A 46 -7.95 -11.37 -16.21
C LYS A 46 -8.02 -9.91 -15.77
N VAL A 47 -9.21 -9.32 -15.83
CA VAL A 47 -9.43 -7.91 -15.51
C VAL A 47 -10.40 -7.82 -14.34
N ARG A 48 -10.01 -7.08 -13.31
CA ARG A 48 -10.87 -6.74 -12.17
C ARG A 48 -11.19 -5.26 -12.22
N LEU A 49 -12.47 -4.93 -12.25
CA LEU A 49 -12.97 -3.55 -12.31
C LEU A 49 -13.84 -3.23 -11.10
N HIS A 50 -13.84 -1.96 -10.70
CA HIS A 50 -14.87 -1.45 -9.80
C HIS A 50 -16.23 -1.39 -10.51
N HIS A 51 -17.33 -1.58 -9.79
CA HIS A 51 -18.68 -1.59 -10.38
C HIS A 51 -19.05 -0.25 -11.07
N MET A 52 -18.34 0.84 -10.79
CA MET A 52 -18.53 2.12 -11.50
C MET A 52 -18.36 2.00 -13.02
N PHE A 53 -17.59 1.01 -13.50
CA PHE A 53 -17.37 0.80 -14.93
C PHE A 53 -18.59 0.26 -15.69
N PHE A 54 -19.68 -0.10 -15.01
CA PHE A 54 -20.96 -0.36 -15.68
C PHE A 54 -21.52 0.89 -16.37
N GLU A 55 -21.21 2.08 -15.84
CA GLU A 55 -21.65 3.36 -16.39
C GLU A 55 -20.59 4.00 -17.31
N ALA A 56 -19.54 3.24 -17.65
CA ALA A 56 -18.50 3.74 -18.54
C ALA A 56 -19.04 3.89 -19.97
N ASN A 57 -18.96 5.11 -20.51
CA ASN A 57 -19.28 5.37 -21.90
C ASN A 57 -18.25 4.70 -22.84
N THR A 58 -18.56 4.68 -24.13
CA THR A 58 -17.72 4.03 -25.16
C THR A 58 -16.30 4.61 -25.22
N GLY A 59 -16.12 5.92 -24.98
CA GLY A 59 -14.81 6.55 -24.92
C GLY A 59 -13.93 6.00 -23.77
N VAL A 60 -14.52 5.86 -22.59
CA VAL A 60 -13.87 5.26 -21.42
C VAL A 60 -13.54 3.79 -21.67
N LEU A 61 -14.47 3.01 -22.22
CA LEU A 61 -14.26 1.59 -22.52
C LEU A 61 -13.18 1.38 -23.59
N ASN A 62 -13.11 2.23 -24.62
CA ASN A 62 -12.04 2.20 -25.62
C ASN A 62 -10.68 2.54 -25.01
N SER A 63 -10.62 3.53 -24.12
CA SER A 63 -9.40 3.84 -23.37
C SER A 63 -9.01 2.70 -22.44
N LEU A 64 -9.98 2.01 -21.83
CA LEU A 64 -9.75 0.87 -20.96
C LEU A 64 -9.20 -0.32 -21.75
N ALA A 65 -9.77 -0.65 -22.91
CA ALA A 65 -9.28 -1.73 -23.77
C ALA A 65 -7.85 -1.47 -24.27
N ARG A 66 -7.53 -0.23 -24.66
CA ARG A 66 -6.15 0.17 -24.97
C ARG A 66 -5.22 0.00 -23.78
N PHE A 67 -5.68 0.37 -22.59
CA PHE A 67 -4.90 0.21 -21.36
C PHE A 67 -4.65 -1.26 -21.00
N VAL A 68 -5.66 -2.13 -21.13
CA VAL A 68 -5.54 -3.59 -20.94
C VAL A 68 -4.49 -4.21 -21.85
N LYS A 69 -4.44 -3.78 -23.12
CA LYS A 69 -3.44 -4.25 -24.09
C LYS A 69 -2.04 -3.74 -23.80
N SER A 70 -1.91 -2.60 -23.12
CA SER A 70 -0.62 -1.96 -22.89
C SER A 70 0.14 -2.60 -21.73
N ARG A 71 1.48 -2.52 -21.76
CA ARG A 71 2.34 -2.77 -20.58
C ARG A 71 2.45 -1.54 -19.66
N ASN A 72 1.65 -0.51 -19.91
CA ASN A 72 1.73 0.72 -19.13
C ASN A 72 1.22 0.50 -17.72
N ARG A 73 2.05 0.88 -16.74
CA ARG A 73 1.66 0.86 -15.32
C ARG A 73 0.74 2.03 -14.96
N LYS A 74 0.66 3.06 -15.82
CA LYS A 74 -0.09 4.29 -15.56
C LYS A 74 -1.36 4.33 -16.41
N ALA A 75 -2.52 4.42 -15.77
CA ALA A 75 -3.80 4.60 -16.44
C ALA A 75 -3.80 5.89 -17.30
N PRO A 76 -4.43 5.91 -18.48
CA PRO A 76 -4.60 7.13 -19.27
C PRO A 76 -5.42 8.22 -18.54
N PRO A 77 -5.27 9.52 -18.91
CA PRO A 77 -6.03 10.61 -18.31
C PRO A 77 -7.54 10.38 -18.31
N VAL A 78 -8.10 9.88 -19.42
CA VAL A 78 -9.55 9.58 -19.56
C VAL A 78 -10.04 8.64 -18.45
N LEU A 79 -9.28 7.58 -18.14
CA LEU A 79 -9.65 6.64 -17.07
C LEU A 79 -9.54 7.29 -15.68
N ARG A 80 -8.54 8.15 -15.47
CA ARG A 80 -8.38 8.89 -14.20
C ARG A 80 -9.53 9.87 -13.97
N SER A 81 -9.88 10.66 -14.99
CA SER A 81 -11.00 11.61 -14.91
C SER A 81 -12.32 10.91 -14.64
N PHE A 82 -12.57 9.77 -15.31
CA PHE A 82 -13.75 8.95 -15.06
C PHE A 82 -13.83 8.44 -13.62
N VAL A 83 -12.73 7.89 -13.10
CA VAL A 83 -12.66 7.41 -11.70
C VAL A 83 -12.89 8.56 -10.72
N ASN A 84 -12.30 9.73 -10.96
CA ASN A 84 -12.46 10.89 -10.09
C ASN A 84 -13.90 11.40 -10.08
N ALA A 85 -14.56 11.50 -11.24
CA ALA A 85 -15.96 11.90 -11.35
C ALA A 85 -16.92 10.92 -10.65
N ASN A 86 -16.54 9.64 -10.59
CA ASN A 86 -17.31 8.58 -9.93
C ASN A 86 -16.81 8.27 -8.51
N SER A 87 -15.97 9.11 -7.92
CA SER A 87 -15.38 8.89 -6.59
C SER A 87 -16.42 8.74 -5.48
N HIS A 88 -17.60 9.36 -5.62
CA HIS A 88 -18.73 9.25 -4.69
C HIS A 88 -19.29 7.81 -4.58
N LYS A 89 -19.05 6.95 -5.58
CA LYS A 89 -19.47 5.53 -5.56
C LYS A 89 -18.49 4.63 -4.83
N ILE A 90 -17.29 5.13 -4.54
CA ILE A 90 -16.32 4.41 -3.74
C ILE A 90 -16.79 4.51 -2.30
N LYS A 91 -17.25 3.40 -1.73
CA LYS A 91 -17.69 3.38 -0.35
C LYS A 91 -16.60 3.97 0.54
N PRO A 92 -16.91 4.94 1.42
CA PRO A 92 -15.96 5.33 2.44
C PRO A 92 -15.64 4.08 3.24
N SER A 93 -14.38 3.63 3.18
CA SER A 93 -13.93 2.50 3.98
C SER A 93 -14.38 2.79 5.41
N PRO A 94 -15.19 1.91 6.05
CA PRO A 94 -15.85 2.24 7.29
C PRO A 94 -14.82 2.85 8.22
N ARG A 95 -15.17 4.01 8.80
CA ARG A 95 -14.47 4.63 9.94
C ARG A 95 -14.60 3.68 11.12
N LYS A 96 -14.10 2.45 11.00
CA LYS A 96 -13.76 1.65 12.16
C LYS A 96 -12.64 2.45 12.80
N SER A 97 -13.01 3.26 13.79
CA SER A 97 -12.23 3.42 15.00
C SER A 97 -12.02 2.02 15.59
N LEU A 98 -11.25 1.18 14.90
CA LEU A 98 -10.42 0.24 15.59
C LEU A 98 -9.49 1.17 16.35
N GLN A 99 -9.85 1.50 17.60
CA GLN A 99 -8.86 1.61 18.65
C GLN A 99 -8.00 0.36 18.45
N THR A 100 -6.95 0.51 17.66
CA THR A 100 -6.08 -0.58 17.32
C THR A 100 -5.50 -0.94 18.66
N LYS A 101 -5.92 -2.07 19.26
CA LYS A 101 -5.40 -2.50 20.56
C LYS A 101 -3.88 -2.49 20.44
N VAL A 102 -3.26 -1.47 21.04
CA VAL A 102 -1.85 -1.19 20.87
C VAL A 102 -1.11 -2.30 21.61
N ARG A 103 -0.28 -3.03 20.89
CA ARG A 103 0.59 -4.08 21.44
C ARG A 103 2.02 -3.67 21.17
N SER A 104 2.59 -2.89 22.07
CA SER A 104 3.97 -2.38 21.96
C SER A 104 5.01 -3.38 22.48
N LYS A 105 4.66 -4.18 23.49
CA LYS A 105 5.53 -5.22 24.06
C LYS A 105 5.61 -6.45 23.14
N GLY A 106 6.82 -6.70 22.64
CA GLY A 106 7.21 -7.93 21.95
C GLY A 106 7.90 -8.91 22.91
N ARG A 107 8.45 -9.99 22.35
CA ARG A 107 9.25 -10.98 23.09
C ARG A 107 10.65 -10.46 23.41
N PHE A 108 11.26 -9.68 22.50
CA PHE A 108 12.63 -9.19 22.66
C PHE A 108 12.69 -7.66 22.78
N PHE A 109 11.70 -6.95 22.25
CA PHE A 109 11.69 -5.48 22.25
C PHE A 109 10.36 -4.89 22.70
N ASP A 110 10.44 -3.82 23.50
CA ASP A 110 9.32 -2.93 23.78
C ASP A 110 9.38 -1.74 22.82
N LEU A 111 8.39 -1.64 21.93
CA LEU A 111 8.33 -0.58 20.93
C LEU A 111 8.13 0.80 21.55
N ASN A 112 7.48 0.92 22.71
CA ASN A 112 7.31 2.23 23.36
C ASN A 112 8.66 2.76 23.82
N VAL A 113 9.47 1.92 24.47
CA VAL A 113 10.82 2.31 24.92
C VAL A 113 11.70 2.77 23.76
N LEU A 114 11.69 2.02 22.66
CA LEU A 114 12.46 2.38 21.46
C LEU A 114 11.92 3.64 20.78
N PHE A 115 10.60 3.80 20.73
CA PHE A 115 9.96 4.99 20.19
C PHE A 115 10.33 6.23 20.99
N ASP A 116 10.22 6.19 22.32
CA ASP A 116 10.54 7.31 23.20
C ASP A 116 12.01 7.71 23.10
N GLN A 117 12.91 6.73 22.96
CA GLN A 117 14.32 7.01 22.73
C GLN A 117 14.56 7.75 21.41
N VAL A 118 13.94 7.28 20.31
CA VAL A 118 14.06 7.94 19.00
C VAL A 118 13.40 9.33 19.03
N ASN A 119 12.26 9.48 19.71
CA ASN A 119 11.53 10.73 19.83
C ASN A 119 12.33 11.81 20.58
N ARG A 120 12.99 11.42 21.68
CA ARG A 120 13.93 12.28 22.39
C ARG A 120 15.11 12.69 21.50
N GLU A 121 15.74 11.72 20.85
CA GLU A 121 17.01 11.93 20.14
C GLU A 121 16.85 12.76 18.86
N TYR A 122 15.75 12.57 18.11
CA TYR A 122 15.62 13.14 16.76
C TYR A 122 14.47 14.14 16.59
N PHE A 123 13.52 14.17 17.53
CA PHE A 123 12.28 14.94 17.35
C PHE A 123 11.91 15.83 18.55
N ALA A 124 12.81 15.98 19.53
CA ALA A 124 12.56 16.78 20.73
C ALA A 124 11.22 16.45 21.42
N ASN A 125 10.83 15.16 21.42
CA ASN A 125 9.56 14.64 21.95
C ASN A 125 8.28 15.19 21.28
N GLN A 126 8.36 15.73 20.07
CA GLN A 126 7.20 16.32 19.40
C GLN A 126 6.29 15.30 18.70
N ILE A 127 6.72 14.04 18.57
CA ILE A 127 5.90 13.01 17.91
C ILE A 127 5.04 12.29 18.95
N ASP A 128 3.73 12.47 18.85
CA ASP A 128 2.74 11.79 19.69
C ASP A 128 1.86 10.91 18.82
N CYS A 129 2.32 9.68 18.57
CA CYS A 129 1.58 8.73 17.77
C CYS A 129 1.75 7.30 18.30
N PRO A 130 0.67 6.49 18.35
CA PRO A 130 0.76 5.13 18.84
C PRO A 130 1.66 4.25 17.95
N ILE A 131 2.47 3.41 18.60
CA ILE A 131 3.31 2.40 17.96
C ILE A 131 2.90 0.98 18.40
N THR A 132 2.79 0.05 17.45
CA THR A 132 2.35 -1.32 17.75
C THR A 132 3.05 -2.35 16.87
N TRP A 133 3.20 -3.57 17.39
CA TRP A 133 3.48 -4.72 16.56
C TRP A 133 2.30 -5.01 15.63
N GLY A 134 2.62 -5.44 14.41
CA GLY A 134 1.66 -5.93 13.43
C GLY A 134 1.14 -7.32 13.76
N ALA A 135 0.16 -7.80 12.97
CA ALA A 135 -0.27 -9.18 13.05
C ALA A 135 0.77 -10.10 12.40
N ASN A 136 1.12 -11.20 13.06
CA ASN A 136 1.99 -12.22 12.48
C ASN A 136 1.20 -13.07 11.48
N ARG A 137 1.20 -12.67 10.20
CA ARG A 137 0.53 -13.39 9.11
C ARG A 137 1.59 -13.91 8.15
N ARG A 138 1.70 -15.25 8.03
CA ARG A 138 2.57 -15.88 7.03
C ARG A 138 1.93 -15.71 5.65
N VAL A 139 2.66 -15.09 4.73
CA VAL A 139 2.25 -14.98 3.32
C VAL A 139 3.02 -16.04 2.53
N ARG A 140 2.30 -16.95 1.84
CA ARG A 140 2.94 -17.93 0.96
C ARG A 140 3.63 -17.22 -0.21
N ASN A 141 4.82 -17.68 -0.60
CA ASN A 141 5.61 -17.16 -1.73
C ASN A 141 5.92 -15.65 -1.64
N GLN A 142 6.26 -15.18 -0.43
CA GLN A 142 6.61 -13.78 -0.22
C GLN A 142 8.01 -13.46 -0.78
N ASN A 143 8.08 -12.55 -1.76
CA ASN A 143 9.33 -12.05 -2.36
C ASN A 143 9.78 -10.71 -1.78
N SER A 144 8.95 -10.05 -0.97
CA SER A 144 9.28 -8.76 -0.34
C SER A 144 8.56 -8.62 0.99
N ILE A 145 9.18 -7.93 1.94
CA ILE A 145 8.63 -7.69 3.28
C ILE A 145 8.65 -6.19 3.56
N LYS A 146 7.52 -5.69 4.06
CA LYS A 146 7.43 -4.34 4.60
C LYS A 146 7.73 -4.42 6.10
N LEU A 147 8.87 -3.84 6.49
CA LEU A 147 9.39 -3.92 7.86
C LEU A 147 8.62 -3.08 8.86
N ALA A 148 8.06 -1.94 8.43
CA ALA A 148 7.11 -1.16 9.19
C ALA A 148 6.24 -0.30 8.25
N SER A 149 5.24 0.37 8.82
CA SER A 149 4.43 1.37 8.14
C SER A 149 3.84 2.37 9.10
N TYR A 150 3.82 3.62 8.66
CA TYR A 150 2.99 4.67 9.18
C TYR A 150 1.66 4.76 8.42
N SER A 151 0.57 4.93 9.16
CA SER A 151 -0.79 5.16 8.63
C SER A 151 -1.19 6.60 8.88
N ASP A 152 -1.25 7.40 7.83
CA ASP A 152 -1.72 8.79 7.89
C ASP A 152 -3.19 8.89 8.35
N ARG A 153 -3.99 7.85 8.08
CA ARG A 153 -5.41 7.76 8.47
C ARG A 153 -5.59 7.55 9.97
N THR A 154 -4.77 6.69 10.58
CA THR A 154 -4.91 6.31 12.00
C THR A 154 -3.83 6.92 12.88
N LYS A 155 -2.90 7.68 12.28
CA LYS A 155 -1.71 8.22 12.91
C LYS A 155 -0.97 7.17 13.74
N THR A 156 -0.78 5.97 13.18
CA THR A 156 -0.19 4.82 13.91
C THR A 156 1.02 4.29 13.17
N ILE A 157 2.10 4.02 13.90
CA ILE A 157 3.24 3.25 13.43
C ILE A 157 2.99 1.77 13.72
N ARG A 158 3.14 0.92 12.71
CA ARG A 158 3.03 -0.53 12.83
C ARG A 158 4.35 -1.18 12.41
N VAL A 159 4.99 -1.89 13.34
CA VAL A 159 6.26 -2.59 13.11
C VAL A 159 6.00 -4.07 12.84
N HIS A 160 6.69 -4.67 11.87
CA HIS A 160 6.46 -6.06 11.49
C HIS A 160 7.05 -7.04 12.53
N PRO A 161 6.31 -8.05 13.01
CA PRO A 161 6.79 -9.00 14.03
C PRO A 161 8.02 -9.83 13.65
N ALA A 162 8.41 -9.84 12.38
CA ALA A 162 9.64 -10.50 11.92
C ALA A 162 10.90 -9.85 12.51
N LEU A 163 10.80 -8.60 12.97
CA LEU A 163 11.90 -7.87 13.63
C LEU A 163 12.02 -8.20 15.12
N ASP A 164 11.02 -8.82 15.73
CA ASP A 164 11.02 -9.17 17.15
C ASP A 164 11.76 -10.51 17.37
N LYS A 165 13.09 -10.46 17.23
CA LYS A 165 14.00 -11.62 17.30
C LYS A 165 15.30 -11.23 18.01
N SER A 166 15.87 -12.14 18.79
CA SER A 166 17.14 -11.93 19.50
C SER A 166 18.31 -11.53 18.60
N TYR A 167 18.35 -12.01 17.36
CA TYR A 167 19.44 -11.69 16.42
C TYR A 167 19.30 -10.32 15.76
N VAL A 168 18.15 -9.65 15.88
CA VAL A 168 17.91 -8.33 15.29
C VAL A 168 18.48 -7.29 16.25
N PRO A 169 19.47 -6.48 15.86
CA PRO A 169 20.03 -5.48 16.77
C PRO A 169 19.03 -4.36 17.07
N GLY A 170 19.07 -3.80 18.29
CA GLY A 170 18.18 -2.69 18.68
C GLY A 170 18.30 -1.46 17.77
N TYR A 171 19.51 -1.15 17.26
CA TYR A 171 19.70 -0.05 16.31
C TYR A 171 18.96 -0.25 14.98
N VAL A 172 18.64 -1.50 14.61
CA VAL A 172 17.87 -1.77 13.40
C VAL A 172 16.42 -1.35 13.61
N ILE A 173 15.83 -1.75 14.73
CA ILE A 173 14.45 -1.42 15.06
C ILE A 173 14.29 0.09 15.25
N MET A 174 15.21 0.73 15.99
CA MET A 174 15.21 2.18 16.16
C MET A 174 15.30 2.92 14.81
N GLY A 175 16.14 2.45 13.88
CA GLY A 175 16.24 3.05 12.55
C GLY A 175 14.97 2.90 11.70
N ILE A 176 14.27 1.77 11.85
CA ILE A 176 12.97 1.53 11.20
C ILE A 176 11.90 2.41 11.83
N VAL A 177 11.87 2.54 13.16
CA VAL A 177 10.94 3.42 13.88
C VAL A 177 11.18 4.89 13.49
N TYR A 178 12.45 5.32 13.45
CA TYR A 178 12.84 6.66 12.97
C TYR A 178 12.32 6.95 11.56
N HIS A 179 12.45 6.01 10.62
CA HIS A 179 11.88 6.14 9.28
C HIS A 179 10.36 6.37 9.30
N GLU A 180 9.64 5.62 10.12
CA GLU A 180 8.18 5.78 10.21
C GLU A 180 7.77 7.07 10.94
N MET A 181 8.56 7.53 11.91
CA MET A 181 8.35 8.83 12.56
C MET A 181 8.60 9.99 11.60
N LEU A 182 9.54 9.87 10.66
CA LEU A 182 9.72 10.86 9.58
C LEU A 182 8.48 10.99 8.71
N HIS A 183 7.76 9.89 8.43
CA HIS A 183 6.48 9.97 7.70
C HIS A 183 5.41 10.70 8.50
N HIS A 184 5.39 10.55 9.83
CA HIS A 184 4.50 11.32 10.68
C HIS A 184 4.86 12.81 10.68
N HIS A 185 6.15 13.12 10.89
CA HIS A 185 6.66 14.47 11.05
C HIS A 185 6.54 15.31 9.77
N LEU A 186 6.87 14.73 8.61
CA LEU A 186 6.86 15.45 7.33
C LEU A 186 5.52 15.36 6.60
N GLY A 187 4.66 14.40 6.96
CA GLY A 187 3.47 14.09 6.21
C GLY A 187 3.79 13.67 4.77
N VAL A 188 2.93 14.06 3.83
CA VAL A 188 3.09 13.72 2.42
C VAL A 188 2.86 14.91 1.51
N GLU A 189 3.76 15.10 0.56
CA GLU A 189 3.60 16.14 -0.47
C GLU A 189 2.73 15.63 -1.63
N HIS A 190 1.90 16.51 -2.19
CA HIS A 190 1.16 16.25 -3.43
C HIS A 190 1.81 17.02 -4.57
N ARG A 191 2.40 16.32 -5.55
CA ARG A 191 2.90 16.93 -6.79
C ARG A 191 2.27 16.24 -7.99
N ASN A 192 1.67 17.02 -8.90
CA ASN A 192 0.99 16.51 -10.11
C ASN A 192 -0.03 15.39 -9.82
N GLY A 193 -0.81 15.55 -8.74
CA GLY A 193 -1.80 14.55 -8.31
C GLY A 193 -1.21 13.24 -7.74
N ARG A 194 0.10 13.19 -7.46
CA ARG A 194 0.75 12.04 -6.82
C ARG A 194 1.19 12.38 -5.40
N LYS A 195 0.92 11.45 -4.47
CA LYS A 195 1.41 11.47 -3.08
C LYS A 195 2.89 11.04 -3.07
N ILE A 196 3.79 11.93 -2.67
CA ILE A 196 5.23 11.69 -2.54
C ILE A 196 5.57 11.70 -1.06
N ALA A 197 5.89 10.53 -0.51
CA ALA A 197 6.30 10.39 0.89
C ALA A 197 7.81 10.62 1.07
N HIS A 198 8.63 10.08 0.15
CA HIS A 198 10.09 10.17 0.22
C HIS A 198 10.65 11.33 -0.62
N THR A 199 10.40 12.55 -0.15
CA THR A 199 10.92 13.79 -0.77
C THR A 199 12.44 13.90 -0.58
N ARG A 200 13.08 14.89 -1.23
CA ARG A 200 14.52 15.18 -1.00
C ARG A 200 14.80 15.46 0.48
N ARG A 201 13.93 16.25 1.13
CA ARG A 201 14.01 16.55 2.57
C ARG A 201 13.90 15.29 3.41
N PHE A 202 12.98 14.38 3.08
CA PHE A 202 12.87 13.08 3.76
C PHE A 202 14.19 12.32 3.71
N ARG A 203 14.78 12.15 2.52
CA ARG A 203 16.01 11.37 2.34
C ARG A 203 17.19 11.98 3.08
N GLN A 204 17.28 13.31 3.12
CA GLN A 204 18.32 14.01 3.88
C GLN A 204 18.19 13.76 5.38
N LEU A 205 16.97 13.80 5.93
CA LEU A 205 16.73 13.50 7.34
C LEU A 205 16.95 12.01 7.63
N GLU A 206 16.55 11.11 6.74
CA GLU A 206 16.75 9.67 6.89
C GLU A 206 18.24 9.34 7.07
N GLN A 207 19.12 10.01 6.32
CA GLN A 207 20.58 9.84 6.41
C GLN A 207 21.18 10.36 7.73
N ARG A 208 20.46 11.21 8.49
CA ARG A 208 20.91 11.69 9.80
C ARG A 208 20.78 10.66 10.91
N TYR A 209 20.13 9.52 10.66
CA TYR A 209 20.10 8.45 11.64
C TYR A 209 21.52 7.99 11.93
N ARG A 210 21.92 8.00 13.21
CA ARG A 210 23.33 7.76 13.61
C ARG A 210 23.92 6.44 13.10
N HIS A 211 23.07 5.43 12.86
CA HIS A 211 23.46 4.11 12.34
C HIS A 211 22.97 3.88 10.91
N TYR A 212 22.75 4.93 10.10
CA TYR A 212 22.17 4.82 8.76
C TYR A 212 22.89 3.79 7.87
N HIS A 213 24.20 3.90 7.72
CA HIS A 213 24.98 2.96 6.89
C HIS A 213 24.93 1.52 7.43
N LYS A 214 25.06 1.36 8.76
CA LYS A 214 24.95 0.04 9.42
C LYS A 214 23.57 -0.58 9.22
N LEU A 215 22.51 0.22 9.28
CA LEU A 215 21.13 -0.20 9.03
C LEU A 215 20.94 -0.69 7.59
N GLN A 216 21.42 0.06 6.59
CA GLN A 216 21.27 -0.35 5.19
C GLN A 216 22.03 -1.66 4.91
N ALA A 217 23.28 -1.77 5.36
CA ALA A 217 24.07 -3.00 5.22
C ALA A 217 23.41 -4.20 5.93
N TRP A 218 22.87 -4.00 7.13
CA TRP A 218 22.15 -5.06 7.85
C TRP A 218 20.90 -5.51 7.10
N LYS A 219 20.11 -4.57 6.55
CA LYS A 219 18.90 -4.89 5.79
C LYS A 219 19.21 -5.72 4.56
N GLU A 220 20.25 -5.36 3.82
CA GLU A 220 20.69 -6.08 2.62
C GLU A 220 21.12 -7.51 2.97
N LYS A 221 21.95 -7.67 4.01
CA LYS A 221 22.44 -8.98 4.45
C LYS A 221 21.35 -9.89 5.01
N ASN A 222 20.33 -9.35 5.69
CA ASN A 222 19.36 -10.15 6.46
C ASN A 222 17.97 -10.25 5.83
N LEU A 223 17.75 -9.69 4.63
CA LEU A 223 16.42 -9.69 4.01
C LEU A 223 15.86 -11.10 3.80
N HIS A 224 16.70 -12.07 3.41
CA HIS A 224 16.30 -13.46 3.22
C HIS A 224 15.77 -14.10 4.51
N ARG A 225 16.45 -13.88 5.64
CA ARG A 225 16.02 -14.36 6.97
C ARG A 225 14.65 -13.81 7.37
N LEU A 226 14.41 -12.53 7.08
CA LEU A 226 13.13 -11.88 7.38
C LEU A 226 11.98 -12.37 6.49
N LEU A 227 12.29 -12.89 5.30
CA LEU A 227 11.34 -13.54 4.39
C LEU A 227 11.10 -15.01 4.74
N GLY A 228 11.80 -15.56 5.74
CA GLY A 228 11.73 -16.98 6.11
C GLY A 228 12.35 -17.89 5.07
N ARG A 229 13.41 -17.42 4.39
CA ARG A 229 14.24 -18.17 3.45
C ARG A 229 15.62 -18.43 4.03
#